data_AF-F6FIC0-F1
#
_entry.id   AF-F6FIC0-F1
#
_cell.length_a   1.000
_cell.length_b   1.000
_cell.length_c   1.000
_cell.angle_alpha   90.00
_cell.angle_beta   90.00
_cell.angle_gamma   90.00
#
_symmetry.space_group_name_H-M   'P 1'
#
loop_
_entity.id
_entity.type
_entity.pdbx_description
1 polymer ?
#
loop_
_entity_poly.entity_id
_entity_poly.type
_entity_poly.pdbx_seq_one_letter_code
_entity_poly.pdbx_strand_id
1 'polypeptide(L)'
;MPVTPFKVAFSVAAISGVGLSGYGFYYLFHRSMGDRIASSMSSKKKRFLGKGDQEWSRLKDKYNSSLNKPKKEDGISDLSFEELPEWCERNYYEGFSSDKQDTYEKVAKFCFYNTNTLLSNLSGKKFRTGGDYSDDWKQAGDAYYKYSSGNRGRDFLISADDTYAQLSGSSSILRSLLMRKWCYDNANKKMYESGEIFPIFERWCAK
;
A
#
# COMPACT_ATOMS: atom_id res chain seq x y z
N MET A 1 37.07 72.38 -17.44
CA MET A 1 36.54 71.30 -16.58
C MET A 1 36.11 70.15 -17.49
N PRO A 2 36.82 69.01 -17.47
CA PRO A 2 36.54 67.87 -18.33
C PRO A 2 35.51 66.93 -17.68
N VAL A 3 34.61 66.35 -18.49
CA VAL A 3 33.75 65.24 -18.09
C VAL A 3 34.21 64.01 -18.88
N THR A 4 34.71 63.01 -18.17
CA THR A 4 35.27 61.77 -18.72
C THR A 4 34.16 60.83 -19.19
N PRO A 5 34.31 60.15 -20.35
CA PRO A 5 33.44 59.04 -20.72
C PRO A 5 33.90 57.74 -20.04
N PHE A 6 32.98 57.10 -19.31
CA PHE A 6 33.12 55.74 -18.80
C PHE A 6 33.22 54.74 -19.97
N LYS A 7 34.38 54.10 -20.14
CA LYS A 7 34.53 52.90 -20.98
C LYS A 7 34.20 51.67 -20.13
N VAL A 8 33.08 51.02 -20.43
CA VAL A 8 32.75 49.70 -19.85
C VAL A 8 33.45 48.64 -20.69
N ALA A 9 34.47 48.00 -20.12
CA ALA A 9 35.13 46.84 -20.70
C ALA A 9 34.25 45.60 -20.46
N PHE A 10 33.72 45.03 -21.53
CA PHE A 10 33.13 43.69 -21.50
C PHE A 10 34.25 42.66 -21.48
N SER A 11 34.56 42.13 -20.30
CA SER A 11 35.39 40.95 -20.15
C SER A 11 34.63 39.72 -20.66
N VAL A 12 34.96 39.25 -21.86
CA VAL A 12 34.54 37.93 -22.36
C VAL A 12 35.27 36.89 -21.52
N ALA A 13 34.57 36.29 -20.56
CA ALA A 13 35.04 35.08 -19.90
C ALA A 13 34.91 33.92 -20.88
N ALA A 14 36.00 33.62 -21.58
CA ALA A 14 36.15 32.38 -22.33
C ALA A 14 36.22 31.22 -21.33
N ILE A 15 35.10 30.54 -21.09
CA ILE A 15 35.08 29.28 -20.35
C ILE A 15 35.48 28.17 -21.36
N SER A 16 36.79 28.02 -21.53
CA SER A 16 37.38 26.78 -22.00
C SER A 16 37.29 25.77 -20.86
N GLY A 17 36.26 24.93 -20.89
CA GLY A 17 36.05 23.86 -19.91
C GLY A 17 35.39 22.66 -20.58
N VAL A 18 36.19 21.88 -21.32
CA VAL A 18 35.82 20.54 -21.75
C VAL A 18 35.95 19.62 -20.55
N GLY A 19 34.91 18.83 -20.24
CA GLY A 19 35.03 17.67 -19.36
C GLY A 19 34.21 17.71 -18.08
N LEU A 20 32.88 17.75 -18.19
CA LEU A 20 32.02 17.11 -17.20
C LEU A 20 31.23 16.01 -17.90
N SER A 21 31.84 14.83 -17.82
CA SER A 21 31.24 13.49 -17.84
C SER A 21 29.72 13.45 -18.03
N GLY A 22 29.29 12.89 -19.17
CA GLY A 22 27.90 12.64 -19.58
C GLY A 22 27.10 11.67 -18.70
N TYR A 23 27.41 11.54 -17.41
CA TYR A 23 26.62 10.82 -16.41
C TYR A 23 25.58 11.72 -15.71
N GLY A 24 25.64 13.04 -15.89
CA GLY A 24 24.72 13.98 -15.24
C GLY A 24 23.32 14.11 -15.87
N PHE A 25 23.13 13.68 -17.12
CA PHE A 25 21.85 13.82 -17.83
C PHE A 25 21.00 12.54 -17.91
N TYR A 26 21.57 11.36 -17.65
CA TYR A 26 20.83 10.09 -17.68
C TYR A 26 19.78 10.00 -16.56
N TYR A 27 20.05 10.61 -15.40
CA TYR A 27 19.14 10.62 -14.25
C TYR A 27 17.98 11.61 -14.37
N LEU A 28 18.01 12.55 -15.32
CA LEU A 28 16.93 13.52 -15.49
C LEU A 28 15.79 13.02 -16.39
N PHE A 29 16.01 11.96 -17.18
CA PHE A 29 15.02 11.46 -18.14
C PHE A 29 14.63 9.98 -17.98
N HIS A 30 15.35 9.19 -17.18
CA HIS A 30 14.96 7.81 -16.88
C HIS A 30 14.45 7.68 -15.45
N ARG A 31 13.12 7.78 -15.28
CA ARG A 31 12.48 7.35 -14.04
C ARG A 31 12.73 5.86 -13.85
N SER A 32 13.15 5.49 -12.64
CA SER A 32 13.26 4.08 -12.27
C SER A 32 11.90 3.41 -12.33
N MET A 33 11.90 2.09 -12.48
CA MET A 33 10.69 1.27 -12.43
C MET A 33 9.93 1.51 -11.13
N GLY A 34 10.67 1.58 -10.02
CA GLY A 34 10.18 1.88 -8.69
C GLY A 34 9.45 3.22 -8.60
N ASP A 35 10.03 4.29 -9.10
CA ASP A 35 9.41 5.63 -9.05
C ASP A 35 8.14 5.70 -9.91
N ARG A 36 8.15 5.00 -11.05
CA ARG A 36 6.96 4.88 -11.91
C ARG A 36 5.84 4.10 -11.21
N ILE A 37 6.17 3.01 -10.54
CA ILE A 37 5.20 2.24 -9.75
C ILE A 37 4.67 3.08 -8.60
N ALA A 38 5.55 3.67 -7.80
CA ALA A 38 5.21 4.49 -6.65
C ALA A 38 4.25 5.63 -7.02
N SER A 39 4.54 6.36 -8.11
CA SER A 39 3.68 7.42 -8.61
C SER A 39 2.30 6.89 -9.05
N SER A 40 2.26 5.77 -9.78
CA SER A 40 1.00 5.15 -10.22
C SER A 40 0.15 4.55 -9.08
N MET A 41 0.77 4.24 -7.94
CA MET A 41 0.13 3.59 -6.79
C MET A 41 -0.08 4.51 -5.58
N SER A 42 0.24 5.79 -5.70
CA SER A 42 0.10 6.79 -4.64
C SER A 42 -1.31 6.81 -4.01
N SER A 43 -2.35 6.66 -4.82
CA SER A 43 -3.75 6.58 -4.37
C SER A 43 -4.09 5.32 -3.56
N LYS A 44 -3.29 4.26 -3.67
CA LYS A 44 -3.51 2.96 -3.01
C LYS A 44 -2.75 2.83 -1.68
N LYS A 45 -2.08 3.90 -1.23
CA LYS A 45 -1.26 3.95 0.00
C LYS A 45 -0.26 2.80 0.10
N LYS A 46 0.25 2.34 -1.05
CA LYS A 46 1.30 1.32 -1.12
C LYS A 46 2.66 1.99 -1.05
N ARG A 47 3.61 1.34 -0.36
CA ARG A 47 5.01 1.73 -0.33
C ARG A 47 5.89 0.57 -0.79
N PHE A 48 7.07 0.91 -1.28
CA PHE A 48 8.11 -0.06 -1.56
C PHE A 48 8.62 -0.68 -0.25
N LEU A 49 8.89 -1.98 -0.26
CA LEU A 49 9.60 -2.69 0.79
C LEU A 49 11.02 -2.96 0.31
N GLY A 50 11.98 -2.21 0.83
CA GLY A 50 13.40 -2.39 0.52
C GLY A 50 14.02 -3.59 1.23
N LYS A 51 15.26 -3.92 0.89
CA LYS A 51 16.04 -4.94 1.59
C LYS A 51 16.16 -4.56 3.07
N GLY A 52 15.86 -5.51 3.96
CA GLY A 52 15.89 -5.31 5.41
C GLY A 52 14.60 -4.74 6.04
N ASP A 53 13.55 -4.52 5.25
CA ASP A 53 12.24 -4.12 5.79
C ASP A 53 11.66 -5.19 6.73
N GLN A 54 11.19 -4.79 7.91
CA GLN A 54 10.67 -5.71 8.93
C GLN A 54 9.40 -6.44 8.48
N GLU A 55 8.64 -5.86 7.55
CA GLU A 55 7.39 -6.43 7.03
C GLU A 55 7.64 -7.69 6.19
N TRP A 56 8.86 -7.92 5.69
CA TRP A 56 9.19 -9.11 4.90
C TRP A 56 8.86 -10.40 5.66
N SER A 57 9.19 -10.47 6.96
CA SER A 57 8.91 -11.66 7.78
C SER A 57 7.44 -12.12 7.73
N ARG A 58 6.50 -11.20 7.53
CA ARG A 58 5.04 -11.45 7.49
C ARG A 58 4.51 -11.78 6.10
N LEU A 59 5.32 -11.58 5.06
CA LEU A 59 4.91 -11.79 3.67
C LEU A 59 5.26 -13.19 3.14
N LYS A 60 5.98 -14.00 3.91
CA LYS A 60 6.45 -15.33 3.47
C LYS A 60 5.32 -16.22 2.99
N ASP A 61 4.27 -16.39 3.78
CA ASP A 61 3.14 -17.28 3.45
C ASP A 61 2.34 -16.75 2.25
N LYS A 62 2.12 -15.43 2.22
CA LYS A 62 1.48 -14.74 1.09
C LYS A 62 2.27 -14.90 -0.20
N TYR A 63 3.59 -14.80 -0.14
CA TYR A 63 4.45 -15.03 -1.29
C TYR A 63 4.39 -16.49 -1.74
N ASN A 64 4.52 -17.43 -0.81
CA ASN A 64 4.54 -18.85 -1.11
C ASN A 64 3.26 -19.34 -1.78
N SER A 65 2.10 -18.78 -1.38
CA SER A 65 0.79 -19.05 -1.98
C SER A 65 0.50 -18.27 -3.27
N SER A 66 1.34 -17.29 -3.62
CA SER A 66 1.11 -16.47 -4.81
C SER A 66 1.48 -17.20 -6.10
N LEU A 67 0.64 -17.05 -7.12
CA LEU A 67 0.93 -17.45 -8.50
C LEU A 67 1.78 -16.39 -9.22
N ASN A 68 2.45 -16.81 -10.30
CA ASN A 68 3.26 -15.97 -11.19
C ASN A 68 4.37 -15.23 -10.43
N LYS A 69 5.16 -15.97 -9.65
CA LYS A 69 6.30 -15.43 -8.90
C LYS A 69 7.37 -14.88 -9.86
N PRO A 70 8.23 -13.96 -9.38
CA PRO A 70 9.44 -13.62 -10.12
C PRO A 70 10.25 -14.87 -10.45
N LYS A 71 10.91 -14.86 -11.60
CA LYS A 71 11.78 -15.95 -12.03
C LYS A 71 13.23 -15.64 -11.63
N LYS A 72 14.02 -16.70 -11.44
CA LYS A 72 15.47 -16.58 -11.32
C LYS A 72 16.09 -16.20 -12.68
N GLU A 73 17.40 -15.96 -12.68
CA GLU A 73 18.15 -15.62 -13.89
C GLU A 73 18.10 -16.72 -14.97
N ASP A 74 17.77 -17.97 -14.58
CA ASP A 74 17.52 -19.08 -15.50
C ASP A 74 16.21 -18.95 -16.31
N GLY A 75 15.31 -18.04 -15.92
CA GLY A 75 14.00 -17.81 -16.53
C GLY A 75 12.98 -18.93 -16.31
N ILE A 76 13.35 -20.03 -15.64
CA ILE A 76 12.54 -21.23 -15.49
C ILE A 76 12.05 -21.34 -14.05
N SER A 77 12.97 -21.24 -13.10
CA SER A 77 12.72 -21.47 -11.68
C SER A 77 12.09 -20.24 -11.04
N ASP A 78 11.15 -20.47 -10.12
CA ASP A 78 10.63 -19.39 -9.29
C ASP A 78 11.72 -18.90 -8.32
N LEU A 79 11.74 -17.60 -8.09
CA LEU A 79 12.57 -16.96 -7.09
C LEU A 79 12.12 -17.43 -5.69
N SER A 80 13.07 -17.76 -4.81
CA SER A 80 12.72 -18.08 -3.42
C SER A 80 12.28 -16.83 -2.66
N PHE A 81 11.61 -17.01 -1.52
CA PHE A 81 11.22 -15.88 -0.69
C PHE A 81 12.45 -15.14 -0.13
N GLU A 82 13.51 -15.88 0.19
CA GLU A 82 14.75 -15.38 0.75
C GLU A 82 15.52 -14.47 -0.24
N GLU A 83 15.39 -14.73 -1.54
CA GLU A 83 16.00 -13.93 -2.61
C GLU A 83 15.14 -12.70 -3.00
N LEU A 84 13.86 -12.68 -2.63
CA LEU A 84 12.88 -11.67 -3.06
C LEU A 84 13.24 -10.24 -2.64
N PRO A 85 13.66 -9.93 -1.40
CA PRO A 85 13.98 -8.56 -1.00
C PRO A 85 15.12 -7.96 -1.84
N GLU A 86 16.13 -8.76 -2.14
CA GLU A 86 17.26 -8.32 -2.97
C GLU A 86 16.87 -8.14 -4.43
N TRP A 87 16.04 -9.04 -4.95
CA TRP A 87 15.46 -8.90 -6.29
C TRP A 87 14.61 -7.62 -6.40
N CYS A 88 13.80 -7.33 -5.38
CA CYS A 88 13.01 -6.09 -5.32
C CYS A 88 13.88 -4.84 -5.33
N GLU A 89 14.95 -4.80 -4.51
CA GLU A 89 15.90 -3.68 -4.48
C GLU A 89 16.55 -3.46 -5.85
N ARG A 90 17.04 -4.53 -6.48
CA ARG A 90 17.68 -4.46 -7.81
C ARG A 90 16.74 -3.90 -8.86
N ASN A 91 15.54 -4.49 -8.98
CA ASN A 91 14.58 -4.11 -10.02
C ASN A 91 13.88 -2.78 -9.75
N TYR A 92 13.85 -2.30 -8.50
CA TYR A 92 13.32 -0.98 -8.19
C TYR A 92 14.09 0.12 -8.94
N TYR A 93 15.42 0.08 -8.88
CA TYR A 93 16.29 1.10 -9.48
C TYR A 93 16.55 0.90 -10.98
N GLU A 94 16.14 -0.24 -11.54
CA GLU A 94 16.27 -0.47 -12.97
C GLU A 94 15.39 0.50 -13.79
N GLY A 95 15.89 0.91 -14.95
CA GLY A 95 15.12 1.70 -15.90
C GLY A 95 13.94 0.90 -16.45
N PHE A 96 12.78 1.56 -16.59
CA PHE A 96 11.63 0.97 -17.27
C PHE A 96 11.78 1.02 -18.79
N SER A 97 11.44 -0.09 -19.45
CA SER A 97 11.30 -0.22 -20.89
C SER A 97 10.14 -1.17 -21.22
N SER A 98 9.59 -1.11 -22.44
CA SER A 98 8.39 -1.87 -22.82
C SER A 98 8.60 -3.40 -22.78
N ASP A 99 9.81 -3.87 -23.03
CA ASP A 99 10.25 -5.25 -22.91
C ASP A 99 10.30 -5.74 -21.44
N LYS A 100 10.32 -4.83 -20.47
CA LYS A 100 10.32 -5.13 -19.02
C LYS A 100 8.94 -5.02 -18.37
N GLN A 101 7.86 -5.08 -19.15
CA GLN A 101 6.49 -4.96 -18.63
C GLN A 101 6.16 -6.06 -17.61
N ASP A 102 6.56 -7.31 -17.85
CA ASP A 102 6.35 -8.41 -16.89
C ASP A 102 7.11 -8.17 -15.57
N THR A 103 8.37 -7.71 -15.65
CA THR A 103 9.15 -7.31 -14.48
C THR A 103 8.47 -6.18 -13.72
N TYR A 104 7.97 -5.16 -14.43
CA TYR A 104 7.23 -4.04 -13.84
C TYR A 104 6.03 -4.52 -13.03
N GLU A 105 5.22 -5.42 -13.61
CA GLU A 105 4.04 -5.97 -12.93
C GLU A 105 4.41 -6.81 -11.71
N LYS A 106 5.50 -7.59 -11.80
CA LYS A 106 6.02 -8.36 -10.68
C LYS A 106 6.57 -7.47 -9.57
N VAL A 107 7.34 -6.43 -9.88
CA VAL A 107 7.81 -5.46 -8.87
C VAL A 107 6.61 -4.78 -8.19
N ALA A 108 5.64 -4.33 -8.98
CA ALA A 108 4.41 -3.72 -8.50
C ALA A 108 3.57 -4.64 -7.59
N LYS A 109 3.58 -5.96 -7.86
CA LYS A 109 2.84 -6.96 -7.09
C LYS A 109 3.58 -7.40 -5.83
N PHE A 110 4.88 -7.67 -5.94
CA PHE A 110 5.65 -8.37 -4.91
C PHE A 110 6.56 -7.48 -4.07
N CYS A 111 6.78 -6.22 -4.48
CA CYS A 111 7.65 -5.28 -3.77
C CYS A 111 6.89 -4.08 -3.21
N PHE A 112 5.61 -3.88 -3.59
CA PHE A 112 4.80 -2.75 -3.16
C PHE A 112 3.54 -3.18 -2.40
N TYR A 113 3.53 -2.86 -1.10
CA TYR A 113 2.45 -3.22 -0.19
C TYR A 113 1.91 -2.02 0.56
N ASN A 114 0.62 -2.10 0.91
CA ASN A 114 0.03 -1.17 1.85
C ASN A 114 0.28 -1.71 3.25
N THR A 115 1.23 -1.11 3.97
CA THR A 115 1.63 -1.52 5.33
C THR A 115 0.86 -0.78 6.42
N ASN A 116 -0.14 0.03 6.04
CA ASN A 116 -1.08 0.61 6.98
C ASN A 116 -1.93 -0.49 7.60
N THR A 117 -2.45 -0.22 8.79
CA THR A 117 -3.47 -1.07 9.40
C THR A 117 -4.84 -0.74 8.80
N LEU A 118 -5.83 -1.61 8.96
CA LEU A 118 -7.21 -1.27 8.56
C LEU A 118 -7.67 0.05 9.19
N LEU A 119 -7.32 0.25 10.47
CA LEU A 119 -7.62 1.48 11.20
C LEU A 119 -6.95 2.72 10.58
N SER A 120 -5.63 2.70 10.34
CA SER A 120 -4.95 3.86 9.76
C SER A 120 -5.31 4.09 8.28
N ASN A 121 -5.92 3.10 7.64
CA ASN A 121 -6.36 3.18 6.25
C ASN A 121 -7.75 3.84 6.06
N LEU A 122 -8.53 4.07 7.14
CA LEU A 122 -9.80 4.78 7.11
C LEU A 122 -9.62 6.21 6.56
N SER A 123 -10.02 6.44 5.32
CA SER A 123 -9.70 7.68 4.60
C SER A 123 -10.65 8.81 5.00
N GLY A 124 -10.31 9.54 6.07
CA GLY A 124 -11.10 10.68 6.58
C GLY A 124 -12.30 10.28 7.45
N LYS A 125 -12.60 8.99 7.55
CA LYS A 125 -13.59 8.45 8.50
C LYS A 125 -12.93 8.20 9.85
N LYS A 126 -13.69 8.35 10.93
CA LYS A 126 -13.18 8.08 12.29
C LYS A 126 -13.51 6.64 12.66
N PHE A 127 -12.61 5.99 13.39
CA PHE A 127 -12.95 4.72 14.01
C PHE A 127 -14.06 4.94 15.04
N ARG A 128 -15.01 4.00 15.08
CA ARG A 128 -16.07 3.98 16.07
C ARG A 128 -15.46 3.66 17.42
N THR A 129 -15.81 4.43 18.43
CA THR A 129 -15.24 4.36 19.78
C THR A 129 -16.37 4.32 20.79
N GLY A 130 -16.16 3.65 21.93
CA GLY A 130 -17.16 3.57 22.99
C GLY A 130 -17.00 2.29 23.79
N GLY A 131 -17.63 2.26 24.97
CA GLY A 131 -17.74 1.06 25.77
C GLY A 131 -18.70 0.03 25.18
N ASP A 132 -18.74 -1.15 25.79
CA ASP A 132 -19.52 -2.33 25.38
C ASP A 132 -21.01 -2.05 25.09
N TYR A 133 -21.57 -1.06 25.76
CA TYR A 133 -22.99 -0.70 25.68
C TYR A 133 -23.23 0.69 25.09
N SER A 134 -22.24 1.28 24.41
CA SER A 134 -22.43 2.57 23.75
C SER A 134 -23.49 2.47 22.66
N ASP A 135 -24.30 3.52 22.51
CA ASP A 135 -25.33 3.56 21.46
C ASP A 135 -24.72 3.51 20.06
N ASP A 136 -23.49 4.00 19.89
CA ASP A 136 -22.71 3.89 18.66
C ASP A 136 -22.55 2.42 18.22
N TRP A 137 -22.18 1.52 19.13
CA TRP A 137 -21.97 0.09 18.82
C TRP A 137 -23.29 -0.67 18.67
N LYS A 138 -24.33 -0.33 19.44
CA LYS A 138 -25.68 -0.88 19.25
C LYS A 138 -26.21 -0.55 17.85
N GLN A 139 -26.11 0.71 17.44
CA GLN A 139 -26.54 1.15 16.12
C GLN A 139 -25.81 0.40 14.99
N ALA A 140 -24.50 0.22 15.12
CA ALA A 140 -23.69 -0.53 14.15
C ALA A 140 -24.10 -2.01 14.09
N GLY A 141 -24.26 -2.66 15.25
CA GLY A 141 -24.69 -4.06 15.34
C GLY A 141 -26.11 -4.29 14.78
N ASP A 142 -27.04 -3.38 15.07
CA ASP A 142 -28.42 -3.46 14.57
C ASP A 142 -28.49 -3.17 13.05
N ALA A 143 -27.69 -2.22 12.56
CA ALA A 143 -27.56 -1.96 11.13
C ALA A 143 -26.96 -3.17 10.38
N TYR A 144 -25.97 -3.84 10.97
CA TYR A 144 -25.43 -5.08 10.44
C TYR A 144 -26.48 -6.18 10.41
N TYR A 145 -27.19 -6.42 11.50
CA TYR A 145 -28.25 -7.44 11.56
C TYR A 145 -29.32 -7.21 10.49
N LYS A 146 -29.79 -5.97 10.33
CA LYS A 146 -30.75 -5.63 9.28
C LYS A 146 -30.18 -5.87 7.88
N TYR A 147 -28.88 -5.65 7.69
CA TYR A 147 -28.19 -5.92 6.44
C TYR A 147 -28.07 -7.43 6.16
N SER A 148 -27.63 -8.21 7.15
CA SER A 148 -27.37 -9.64 7.00
C SER A 148 -28.64 -10.50 6.95
N SER A 149 -29.73 -10.05 7.58
CA SER A 149 -31.04 -10.72 7.55
C SER A 149 -31.87 -10.36 6.32
N GLY A 150 -31.61 -9.19 5.70
CA GLY A 150 -32.19 -8.88 4.40
C GLY A 150 -31.47 -9.70 3.33
N ASN A 151 -32.18 -10.18 2.31
CA ASN A 151 -31.61 -10.83 1.11
C ASN A 151 -30.75 -9.87 0.24
N ARG A 152 -29.92 -9.05 0.88
CA ARG A 152 -28.98 -8.11 0.26
C ARG A 152 -27.71 -8.88 -0.08
N GLY A 153 -26.96 -8.39 -1.07
CA GLY A 153 -25.72 -9.02 -1.53
C GLY A 153 -24.75 -9.36 -0.39
N ARG A 154 -23.89 -10.35 -0.60
CA ARG A 154 -22.97 -10.85 0.44
C ARG A 154 -21.73 -9.98 0.66
N ASP A 155 -21.64 -8.85 -0.04
CA ASP A 155 -20.43 -8.02 -0.20
C ASP A 155 -19.92 -7.37 1.10
N PHE A 156 -20.76 -7.27 2.13
CA PHE A 156 -20.40 -6.69 3.43
C PHE A 156 -20.66 -7.62 4.61
N LEU A 157 -20.78 -8.93 4.35
CA LEU A 157 -20.93 -9.90 5.42
C LEU A 157 -19.59 -10.08 6.13
N ILE A 158 -19.64 -10.01 7.46
CA ILE A 158 -18.53 -10.46 8.28
C ILE A 158 -18.47 -11.97 8.10
N SER A 159 -17.30 -12.48 7.68
CA SER A 159 -17.09 -13.93 7.51
C SER A 159 -17.54 -14.64 8.78
N ALA A 160 -18.47 -15.57 8.63
CA ALA A 160 -18.97 -16.39 9.72
C ALA A 160 -17.91 -17.44 10.06
N ASP A 161 -16.85 -17.03 10.76
CA ASP A 161 -16.25 -17.94 11.70
C ASP A 161 -17.23 -18.16 12.88
N ASP A 162 -17.02 -19.22 13.64
CA ASP A 162 -17.93 -19.63 14.73
C ASP A 162 -18.12 -18.52 15.79
N THR A 163 -17.19 -17.56 15.86
CA THR A 163 -17.16 -16.48 16.86
C THR A 163 -18.17 -15.38 16.53
N TYR A 164 -18.38 -15.08 15.24
CA TYR A 164 -19.20 -13.93 14.81
C TYR A 164 -20.52 -14.32 14.14
N ALA A 165 -20.78 -15.62 13.94
CA ALA A 165 -22.06 -16.13 13.42
C ALA A 165 -23.29 -15.61 14.20
N GLN A 166 -23.12 -15.31 15.49
CA GLN A 166 -24.18 -14.82 16.37
C GLN A 166 -24.60 -13.36 16.11
N LEU A 167 -23.84 -12.59 15.32
CA LEU A 167 -24.23 -11.22 14.95
C LEU A 167 -25.57 -11.16 14.20
N SER A 168 -25.97 -12.24 13.53
CA SER A 168 -27.18 -12.32 12.71
C SER A 168 -28.42 -12.86 13.45
N GLY A 169 -28.35 -13.16 14.75
CA GLY A 169 -29.49 -13.73 15.51
C GLY A 169 -29.56 -13.37 16.99
N SER A 170 -28.57 -12.64 17.52
CA SER A 170 -28.49 -12.30 18.95
C SER A 170 -29.26 -11.03 19.32
N SER A 171 -29.41 -10.74 20.63
CA SER A 171 -29.99 -9.50 21.14
C SER A 171 -29.17 -8.26 20.73
N SER A 172 -29.78 -7.06 20.70
CA SER A 172 -29.09 -5.80 20.35
C SER A 172 -27.82 -5.56 21.19
N ILE A 173 -27.85 -5.93 22.48
CA ILE A 173 -26.70 -5.85 23.38
C ILE A 173 -25.56 -6.77 22.92
N LEU A 174 -25.86 -8.05 22.63
CA LEU A 174 -24.85 -9.00 22.19
C LEU A 174 -24.31 -8.65 20.80
N ARG A 175 -25.15 -8.10 19.91
CA ARG A 175 -24.71 -7.55 18.62
C ARG A 175 -23.72 -6.40 18.78
N SER A 176 -23.99 -5.47 19.71
CA SER A 176 -23.07 -4.37 20.05
C SER A 176 -21.70 -4.89 20.50
N LEU A 177 -21.69 -5.85 21.42
CA LEU A 177 -20.48 -6.48 21.95
C LEU A 177 -19.65 -7.17 20.86
N LEU A 178 -20.30 -8.02 20.06
CA LEU A 178 -19.63 -8.77 19.00
C LEU A 178 -19.13 -7.87 17.88
N MET A 179 -19.89 -6.83 17.50
CA MET A 179 -19.49 -5.87 16.48
C MET A 179 -18.26 -5.09 16.94
N ARG A 180 -18.30 -4.57 18.17
CA ARG A 180 -17.16 -3.92 18.80
C ARG A 180 -15.94 -4.84 18.77
N LYS A 181 -16.08 -6.06 19.32
CA LYS A 181 -14.99 -7.03 19.39
C LYS A 181 -14.39 -7.29 18.01
N TRP A 182 -15.22 -7.58 17.00
CA TRP A 182 -14.76 -7.80 15.64
C TRP A 182 -13.96 -6.61 15.09
N CYS A 183 -14.44 -5.39 15.28
CA CYS A 183 -13.74 -4.18 14.85
C CYS A 183 -12.40 -4.01 15.56
N TYR A 184 -12.31 -4.23 16.87
CA TYR A 184 -11.04 -4.11 17.59
C TYR A 184 -10.05 -5.23 17.23
N ASP A 185 -10.52 -6.46 17.07
CA ASP A 185 -9.69 -7.62 16.71
C ASP A 185 -9.08 -7.47 15.30
N ASN A 186 -9.71 -6.70 14.42
CA ASN A 186 -9.23 -6.47 13.05
C ASN A 186 -8.51 -5.12 12.86
N ALA A 187 -8.70 -4.14 13.75
CA ALA A 187 -8.21 -2.77 13.57
C ALA A 187 -6.72 -2.66 13.24
N ASN A 188 -5.90 -3.52 13.87
CA ASN A 188 -4.44 -3.49 13.73
C ASN A 188 -3.89 -4.42 12.65
N LYS A 189 -4.74 -5.20 11.96
CA LYS A 189 -4.32 -6.06 10.85
C LYS A 189 -3.85 -5.19 9.69
N LYS A 190 -2.81 -5.65 9.01
CA LYS A 190 -2.20 -4.90 7.91
C LYS A 190 -3.06 -5.01 6.66
N MET A 191 -3.10 -3.94 5.85
CA MET A 191 -3.84 -3.92 4.59
C MET A 191 -3.39 -4.99 3.59
N TYR A 192 -2.14 -5.46 3.67
CA TYR A 192 -1.67 -6.57 2.85
C TYR A 192 -2.08 -7.96 3.39
N GLU A 193 -2.45 -8.08 4.67
CA GLU A 193 -2.94 -9.32 5.31
C GLU A 193 -4.46 -9.45 5.19
N SER A 194 -5.16 -8.32 5.16
CA SER A 194 -6.62 -8.27 5.38
C SER A 194 -7.29 -7.22 4.48
N GLY A 195 -6.71 -6.97 3.30
CA GLY A 195 -7.21 -5.94 2.38
C GLY A 195 -8.61 -6.25 1.85
N GLU A 196 -8.95 -7.52 1.73
CA GLU A 196 -10.27 -8.02 1.31
C GLU A 196 -11.37 -7.73 2.32
N ILE A 197 -11.07 -7.68 3.63
CA ILE A 197 -12.04 -7.30 4.65
C ILE A 197 -12.12 -5.79 4.88
N PHE A 198 -11.25 -4.99 4.23
CA PHE A 198 -11.24 -3.54 4.42
C PHE A 198 -12.59 -2.86 4.10
N PRO A 199 -13.33 -3.20 3.03
CA PRO A 199 -14.67 -2.62 2.79
C PRO A 199 -15.68 -2.97 3.89
N ILE A 200 -15.59 -4.18 4.46
CA ILE A 200 -16.42 -4.63 5.58
C ILE A 200 -16.06 -3.83 6.83
N PHE A 201 -14.76 -3.72 7.11
CA PHE A 201 -14.21 -2.96 8.24
C PHE A 201 -14.60 -1.49 8.17
N GLU A 202 -14.42 -0.86 7.01
CA GLU A 202 -14.78 0.54 6.81
C GLU A 202 -16.27 0.78 6.99
N ARG A 203 -17.13 -0.14 6.54
CA ARG A 203 -18.58 -0.01 6.65
C ARG A 203 -19.07 -0.10 8.09
N TRP A 204 -18.54 -1.04 8.86
CA TRP A 204 -19.10 -1.36 10.19
C TRP A 204 -18.33 -0.74 11.35
N CYS A 205 -17.04 -0.47 11.16
CA CYS A 205 -16.15 0.02 12.22
C CYS A 205 -15.88 1.53 12.13
N ALA A 206 -16.29 2.19 11.05
CA ALA A 206 -16.09 3.63 10.88
C ALA A 206 -17.36 4.46 11.16
N LYS A 207 -17.17 5.76 11.38
CA LYS A 207 -18.19 6.80 11.50
C LYS A 207 -17.77 8.07 10.79
#